data_AF-A0A0S8F170-F1
#
_entry.id   AF-A0A0S8F170-F1
#
_cell.length_a   1.000
_cell.length_b   1.000
_cell.length_c   1.000
_cell.angle_alpha   90.00
_cell.angle_beta   90.00
_cell.angle_gamma   90.00
#
_symmetry.space_group_name_H-M   'P 1'
#
loop_
_entity.id
_entity.type
_entity.pdbx_description
1 polymer ?
#
loop_
_entity_poly.entity_id
_entity_poly.type
_entity_poly.pdbx_seq_one_letter_code
_entity_poly.pdbx_strand_id
1 'polypeptide(L)' 'MEVHVGERGLERAVKHLKRKMATEGILRELKRRRHYMKPSIKKRKKAAEAARRRRKRVRMVTERSD' A
#
# COMPACT_ATOMS: atom_id res chain seq x y z
N MET A 1 -12.56 -6.43 6.03
CA MET A 1 -11.50 -7.14 5.31
C MET A 1 -11.41 -8.55 5.86
N GLU A 2 -11.73 -9.56 5.06
CA GLU A 2 -11.83 -10.94 5.53
C GLU A 2 -11.00 -11.90 4.66
N VAL A 3 -10.50 -12.96 5.30
CA VAL A 3 -9.76 -14.04 4.65
C VAL A 3 -10.26 -15.36 5.23
N HIS A 4 -10.86 -16.18 4.38
CA HIS A 4 -11.33 -17.50 4.74
C HIS A 4 -10.15 -18.48 4.74
N VAL A 5 -10.08 -19.33 5.76
CA VAL A 5 -9.08 -20.40 5.85
C VAL A 5 -9.62 -21.60 5.10
N GLY A 6 -9.02 -21.93 3.95
CA GLY A 6 -9.32 -23.15 3.22
C GLY A 6 -8.32 -24.27 3.55
N GLU A 7 -8.37 -25.35 2.78
CA GLU A 7 -7.53 -26.56 2.92
C GLU A 7 -6.02 -26.29 2.88
N ARG A 8 -5.62 -25.15 2.30
CA ARG A 8 -4.22 -24.73 2.18
C ARG A 8 -3.60 -24.23 3.50
N GLY A 9 -4.34 -24.32 4.61
CA GLY A 9 -3.87 -24.11 5.97
C GLY A 9 -3.87 -22.65 6.46
N LEU A 10 -3.74 -22.51 7.79
CA LEU A 10 -3.79 -21.24 8.52
C LEU A 10 -2.67 -20.27 8.12
N GLU A 11 -1.43 -20.77 7.99
CA GLU A 11 -0.27 -19.93 7.72
C GLU A 11 -0.41 -19.16 6.39
N ARG A 12 -0.95 -19.83 5.36
CA ARG A 12 -1.19 -19.21 4.06
C ARG A 12 -2.28 -18.15 4.14
N ALA A 13 -3.33 -18.39 4.93
CA ALA A 13 -4.39 -17.42 5.18
C ALA A 13 -3.83 -16.16 5.88
N VAL A 14 -2.98 -16.33 6.90
CA VAL A 14 -2.31 -15.21 7.59
C VAL A 14 -1.42 -14.41 6.63
N LYS A 15 -0.63 -15.09 5.78
CA LYS A 15 0.20 -14.43 4.77
C LYS A 15 -0.64 -13.66 3.76
N HIS A 16 -1.77 -14.21 3.33
CA HIS A 16 -2.70 -13.53 2.45
C HIS A 16 -3.28 -12.28 3.14
N LEU A 17 -3.78 -12.40 4.37
CA LEU A 17 -4.31 -11.29 5.14
C LEU A 17 -3.27 -10.16 5.26
N LYS A 18 -2.02 -10.48 5.63
CA LYS A 18 -0.93 -9.49 5.72
C LYS A 18 -0.69 -8.77 4.38
N ARG A 19 -0.63 -9.48 3.25
CA ARG A 19 -0.46 -8.89 1.91
C ARG A 19 -1.62 -7.97 1.54
N LYS A 20 -2.83 -8.42 1.87
CA LYS A 20 -4.07 -7.75 1.52
C LYS A 20 -4.15 -6.45 2.37
N MET A 21 -3.77 -6.48 3.65
CA MET A 21 -3.68 -5.29 4.53
C MET A 21 -2.63 -4.28 4.04
N ALA A 22 -1.50 -4.78 3.53
CA ALA A 22 -0.46 -3.94 2.94
C ALA A 22 -0.94 -3.27 1.64
N THR A 23 -1.76 -3.96 0.84
CA THR A 23 -2.34 -3.46 -0.41
C THR A 23 -3.35 -2.34 -0.13
N GLU A 24 -4.24 -2.54 0.84
CA GLU A 24 -5.20 -1.53 1.29
C GLU A 24 -4.50 -0.33 1.97
N GLY A 25 -3.29 -0.53 2.48
CA GLY A 25 -2.47 0.54 3.04
C GLY A 25 -2.93 1.03 4.41
N ILE A 26 -3.74 0.25 5.12
CA ILE A 26 -4.31 0.58 6.45
C ILE A 26 -3.23 1.01 7.44
N LEU A 27 -2.13 0.27 7.54
CA LEU A 27 -1.03 0.64 8.46
C LEU A 27 -0.42 2.01 8.12
N ARG A 28 -0.39 2.36 6.84
CA ARG A 28 0.12 3.65 6.37
C ARG A 28 -0.86 4.79 6.62
N GLU A 29 -2.15 4.51 6.50
CA GLU A 29 -3.27 5.39 6.88
C GLU A 29 -3.18 5.73 8.37
N LEU A 30 -3.03 4.71 9.22
CA LEU A 30 -2.90 4.85 10.68
C LEU A 30 -1.69 5.72 11.04
N LYS A 31 -0.52 5.46 10.45
CA LYS A 31 0.69 6.27 10.68
C LYS A 31 0.50 7.73 10.27
N ARG A 32 -0.26 8.00 9.19
CA ARG A 32 -0.57 9.36 8.73
C ARG A 32 -1.54 10.07 9.67
N ARG A 33 -2.47 9.35 10.31
CA ARG A 33 -3.50 9.90 11.20
C ARG A 33 -3.04 10.03 12.65
N ARG A 34 -1.92 9.42 13.04
CA ARG A 34 -1.39 9.46 14.42
C ARG A 34 -1.16 10.88 14.97
N HIS A 35 -0.89 11.85 14.12
CA HIS A 35 -0.74 13.25 14.52
C HIS A 35 -1.42 14.17 13.51
N TYR A 36 -1.86 15.35 13.97
CA TYR A 36 -2.37 16.36 13.07
C TYR A 36 -1.29 16.80 12.08
N MET A 37 -1.66 16.85 10.81
CA MET A 37 -0.84 17.41 9.76
C MET A 37 -1.56 18.61 9.16
N LYS A 38 -0.89 19.76 9.11
CA LYS A 38 -1.39 20.94 8.41
C LYS A 38 -1.81 20.58 6.97
N PRO A 39 -2.90 21.17 6.44
CA PRO A 39 -3.46 20.81 5.14
C PRO A 39 -2.44 20.95 4.00
N SER A 40 -1.59 21.98 4.04
CA SER A 40 -0.49 22.17 3.07
C SER A 40 0.49 21.00 3.06
N ILE A 41 0.91 20.51 4.23
CA ILE A 41 1.85 19.38 4.34
C ILE A 41 1.18 18.08 3.85
N LYS A 42 -0.12 17.89 4.14
CA LYS A 42 -0.90 16.76 3.63
C LYS A 42 -0.97 16.75 2.10
N LYS A 43 -1.23 17.91 1.48
CA LYS A 43 -1.21 18.10 0.01
C LYS A 43 0.17 17.77 -0.57
N ARG A 44 1.24 18.33 0.00
CA ARG A 44 2.62 18.08 -0.45
C ARG A 44 3.01 16.60 -0.38
N LYS A 45 2.70 15.91 0.73
CA LYS A 45 2.98 14.46 0.85
C LYS A 45 2.18 13.64 -0.15
N LYS A 46 0.89 13.96 -0.38
CA LYS A 46 0.05 13.28 -1.37
C LYS A 46 0.64 13.40 -2.78
N ALA A 47 1.06 14.60 -3.18
CA ALA A 47 1.66 14.86 -4.49
C ALA A 47 2.99 14.10 -4.68
N ALA A 48 3.91 14.21 -3.71
CA ALA A 48 5.19 13.52 -3.76
C ALA A 48 5.03 11.99 -3.88
N GLU A 49 4.05 11.44 -3.17
CA GLU A 49 3.79 10.01 -3.20
C GLU A 49 3.14 9.54 -4.51
N ALA A 50 2.22 10.33 -5.07
CA ALA A 50 1.66 10.07 -6.40
C ALA A 50 2.75 10.09 -7.48
N ALA A 51 3.66 11.07 -7.42
CA ALA A 51 4.81 11.15 -8.33
C ALA A 51 5.75 9.93 -8.18
N ARG A 52 6.00 9.47 -6.95
CA ARG A 52 6.79 8.25 -6.70
C ARG A 52 6.11 7.00 -7.28
N ARG A 53 4.78 6.87 -7.13
CA ARG A 53 4.01 5.76 -7.72
C ARG A 53 4.03 5.78 -9.24
N ARG A 54 3.89 6.96 -9.85
CA ARG A 54 3.98 7.12 -11.31
C ARG A 54 5.36 6.69 -11.82
N ARG A 55 6.44 7.20 -11.21
CA ARG A 55 7.82 6.81 -11.55
C ARG A 55 8.05 5.30 -11.44
N LYS A 56 7.56 4.68 -10.37
CA LYS A 56 7.64 3.22 -10.20
C LYS A 56 6.90 2.46 -11.30
N ARG A 57 5.73 2.93 -11.71
CA ARG A 57 4.94 2.31 -12.78
C ARG A 57 5.63 2.41 -14.13
N VAL A 58 6.16 3.58 -14.48
CA VAL A 58 6.91 3.79 -15.72
C VAL A 58 8.09 2.83 -15.78
N ARG A 59 8.91 2.80 -14.72
CA ARG A 59 10.05 1.87 -14.62
C ARG A 59 9.64 0.41 -14.86
N MET A 60 8.57 -0.06 -14.21
CA MET A 60 8.07 -1.43 -14.40
C MET A 60 7.57 -1.72 -15.82
N VAL A 61 7.07 -0.71 -16.54
CA VAL A 61 6.63 -0.87 -17.93
C VAL A 61 7.85 -0.93 -18.85
N THR A 62 8.81 -0.03 -18.68
CA THR A 62 10.06 -0.01 -19.45
C THR A 62 10.83 -1.32 -19.28
N GLU A 63 11.07 -1.76 -18.05
CA GLU A 63 11.77 -3.02 -17.73
C GLU A 63 11.04 -4.30 -18.23
N ARG A 64 9.78 -4.18 -18.66
CA ARG A 64 8.98 -5.29 -19.19
C ARG A 64 8.83 -5.24 -20.71
N SER A 65 9.20 -4.12 -21.31
CA SER A 65 9.17 -3.88 -22.76
C SER A 65 10.52 -4.15 -23.42
N ASP A 66 11.60 -4.12 -22.64
CA ASP A 66 12.92 -4.70 -22.93
C ASP A 66 12.94 -6.20 -22.58
#